data_AF-A0A517Q032-F1
#
_entry.id   AF-A0A517Q032-F1
#
_cell.length_a   1.000
_cell.length_b   1.000
_cell.length_c   1.000
_cell.angle_alpha   90.00
_cell.angle_beta   90.00
_cell.angle_gamma   90.00
#
_symmetry.space_group_name_H-M   'P 1'
#
loop_
_entity.id
_entity.type
_entity.pdbx_description
1 polymer ?
#
loop_
_entity_poly.entity_id
_entity_poly.type
_entity_poly.pdbx_seq_one_letter_code
_entity_poly.pdbx_strand_id
1 'polypeptide(L)'
;MHMLQPAYRLLSYSSVTALLVVLTGSIHLSAGETWQRQELDAAFRSEGSAAADVNKDGKMDVIAGDVWYEAPDWKMHEVRKPGKFVAGVGYSDSFCNFAYDINQDGWTDFIYVSFPGKEFYWYENPKNKPGHWKEHLIWHSICNETPKFTDLTGDGKPELIFGSQPEKQMGYIEIPSPDQTTKKWDFIPISQPGDPMRNGTFKYYHGLGVGDFNNDGRQDVIIPDGWWEGPEKLGEGLWEFHPFKLTATGEAPEKMADLYVQDLDMDGDNDIIGSSAHAFGVWWFENLTGGDSPKFKAHLIDKSYSQTHAMHFIDINGDGQKDMVTGKRFFAHNGKDPGGKEPVVMYWYEIKRNKGKAPQIIPHKIEAGNDTGVGTQFSMADMNGDGRPDIVLSNKKGVNVLIQK
;
A
#
# COMPACT_ATOMS: atom_id res chain seq x y z
N MET A 1 67.47 -43.13 44.99
CA MET A 1 66.95 -43.42 46.34
C MET A 1 65.55 -44.02 46.15
N HIS A 2 65.34 -45.24 46.64
CA HIS A 2 64.05 -45.97 46.72
C HIS A 2 62.89 -45.04 47.15
N MET A 3 61.61 -45.22 46.84
CA MET A 3 60.72 -46.41 46.75
C MET A 3 59.31 -45.83 46.38
N LEU A 4 58.45 -46.39 45.50
CA LEU A 4 57.37 -47.35 45.80
C LEU A 4 56.42 -47.47 44.58
N GLN A 5 56.07 -48.69 44.19
CA GLN A 5 54.83 -49.11 43.49
C GLN A 5 53.72 -49.37 44.56
N PRO A 6 52.40 -49.66 44.28
CA PRO A 6 51.87 -50.44 43.13
C PRO A 6 50.42 -50.15 42.61
N ALA A 7 50.11 -50.80 41.47
CA ALA A 7 48.87 -51.46 41.02
C ALA A 7 47.50 -50.73 40.96
N TYR A 8 46.77 -50.83 39.83
CA TYR A 8 45.70 -51.83 39.60
C TYR A 8 44.89 -51.61 38.30
N ARG A 9 44.56 -52.76 37.67
CA ARG A 9 43.34 -53.14 36.91
C ARG A 9 42.97 -52.48 35.57
N LEU A 10 43.14 -53.30 34.52
CA LEU A 10 42.29 -53.37 33.32
C LEU A 10 40.85 -53.75 33.67
N LEU A 11 39.87 -53.06 33.11
CA LEU A 11 38.51 -53.55 32.86
C LEU A 11 37.98 -52.93 31.57
N SER A 12 37.64 -53.82 30.64
CA SER A 12 37.01 -53.59 29.34
C SER A 12 35.56 -53.14 29.47
N TYR A 13 35.12 -52.17 28.68
CA TYR A 13 33.70 -51.93 28.42
C TYR A 13 33.41 -51.97 26.93
N SER A 14 32.53 -52.91 26.58
CA SER A 14 31.96 -53.16 25.27
C SER A 14 31.06 -52.00 24.84
N SER A 15 31.26 -51.49 23.63
CA SER A 15 30.44 -50.46 23.01
C SER A 15 29.10 -51.06 22.55
N VAL A 16 27.98 -50.59 23.10
CA VAL A 16 26.64 -50.82 22.55
C VAL A 16 26.27 -49.58 21.73
N THR A 17 26.28 -49.69 20.42
CA THR A 17 25.83 -48.62 19.51
C THR A 17 24.31 -48.72 19.37
N ALA A 18 23.57 -47.83 20.04
CA ALA A 18 22.14 -47.67 19.82
C ALA A 18 21.92 -46.84 18.55
N LEU A 19 21.30 -47.46 17.54
CA LEU A 19 20.90 -46.81 16.30
C LEU A 19 19.64 -45.97 16.58
N LEU A 20 19.80 -44.66 16.71
CA LEU A 20 18.67 -43.73 16.81
C LEU A 20 18.14 -43.46 15.40
N VAL A 21 17.04 -44.11 15.02
CA VAL A 21 16.29 -43.77 13.80
C VAL A 21 15.49 -42.50 14.11
N VAL A 22 16.02 -41.34 13.72
CA VAL A 22 15.26 -40.09 13.69
C VAL A 22 14.39 -40.13 12.44
N LEU A 23 13.14 -40.53 12.61
CA LEU A 23 12.09 -40.27 11.62
C LEU A 23 11.83 -38.77 11.60
N THR A 24 12.50 -38.04 10.69
CA THR A 24 12.12 -36.67 10.33
C THR A 24 10.83 -36.75 9.50
N GLY A 25 9.71 -36.90 10.19
CA GLY A 25 8.41 -36.61 9.59
C GLY A 25 8.32 -35.10 9.41
N SER A 26 8.50 -34.62 8.18
CA SER A 26 8.12 -33.27 7.81
C SER A 26 6.62 -33.16 7.93
N ILE A 27 6.14 -32.65 9.07
CA ILE A 27 4.77 -32.18 9.17
C ILE A 27 4.72 -30.90 8.35
N HIS A 28 4.30 -31.00 7.09
CA HIS A 28 3.77 -29.84 6.39
C HIS A 28 2.45 -29.48 7.07
N LEU A 29 2.54 -28.69 8.14
CA LEU A 29 1.44 -27.80 8.47
C LEU A 29 1.36 -26.83 7.29
N SER A 30 0.35 -27.01 6.44
CA SER A 30 -0.28 -25.86 5.81
C SER A 30 -0.88 -25.06 6.97
N ALA A 31 -0.04 -24.27 7.65
CA ALA A 31 -0.51 -23.19 8.47
C ALA A 31 -1.08 -22.20 7.47
N GLY A 32 -2.37 -22.34 7.15
CA GLY A 32 -3.08 -21.23 6.52
C GLY A 32 -2.88 -20.04 7.44
N GLU A 33 -2.23 -18.99 6.94
CA GLU A 33 -1.92 -17.80 7.71
C GLU A 33 -3.19 -17.33 8.42
N THR A 34 -3.18 -17.42 9.75
CA THR A 34 -4.36 -17.05 10.52
C THR A 34 -4.28 -15.58 10.87
N TRP A 35 -5.26 -14.81 10.45
CA TRP A 35 -5.36 -13.40 10.76
C TRP A 35 -6.20 -13.19 12.01
N GLN A 36 -5.81 -12.27 12.90
CA GLN A 36 -6.61 -11.81 14.01
C GLN A 36 -6.99 -10.35 13.82
N ARG A 37 -8.30 -10.07 13.81
CA ARG A 37 -8.81 -8.70 13.84
C ARG A 37 -8.79 -8.14 15.25
N GLN A 38 -8.32 -6.91 15.38
CA GLN A 38 -8.50 -6.04 16.52
C GLN A 38 -9.33 -4.83 16.06
N GLU A 39 -10.46 -4.57 16.70
CA GLU A 39 -11.28 -3.39 16.45
C GLU A 39 -10.84 -2.28 17.41
N LEU A 40 -10.37 -1.15 16.87
CA LEU A 40 -9.83 -0.03 17.63
C LEU A 40 -10.92 1.00 17.92
N ASP A 41 -11.77 1.28 16.91
CA ASP A 41 -12.90 2.20 17.01
C ASP A 41 -13.96 1.83 15.98
N ALA A 42 -15.24 1.81 16.39
CA ALA A 42 -16.36 1.56 15.49
C ALA A 42 -16.76 2.80 14.67
N ALA A 43 -16.29 4.00 15.05
CA ALA A 43 -16.64 5.24 14.36
C ALA A 43 -15.95 5.37 12.99
N PHE A 44 -16.68 5.84 11.99
CA PHE A 44 -16.11 6.19 10.69
C PHE A 44 -15.26 7.46 10.82
N ARG A 45 -13.93 7.30 10.85
CA ARG A 45 -12.95 8.38 11.02
C ARG A 45 -12.37 8.90 9.71
N SER A 46 -11.97 7.97 8.84
CA SER A 46 -11.22 8.24 7.61
C SER A 46 -11.48 7.15 6.58
N GLU A 47 -11.34 7.46 5.29
CA GLU A 47 -11.34 6.46 4.21
C GLU A 47 -9.93 5.87 3.97
N GLY A 48 -8.92 6.34 4.72
CA GLY A 48 -7.55 5.85 4.70
C GLY A 48 -6.95 5.76 6.10
N SER A 49 -5.77 5.17 6.22
CA SER A 49 -5.07 5.01 7.50
C SER A 49 -3.57 5.00 7.31
N ALA A 50 -2.82 5.40 8.33
CA ALA A 50 -1.36 5.27 8.41
C ALA A 50 -0.95 4.50 9.67
N ALA A 51 0.28 4.00 9.68
CA ALA A 51 0.90 3.35 10.84
C ALA A 51 2.30 3.93 11.08
N ALA A 52 2.59 4.30 12.32
CA ALA A 52 3.90 4.83 12.75
C ALA A 52 4.03 4.79 14.27
N ASP A 53 5.26 4.70 14.80
CA ASP A 53 5.55 5.00 16.21
C ASP A 53 5.53 6.52 16.43
N VAL A 54 4.36 7.09 16.73
CA VAL A 54 4.20 8.55 16.79
C VAL A 54 4.58 9.12 18.17
N ASN A 55 4.61 8.29 19.20
CA ASN A 55 4.96 8.68 20.57
C ASN A 55 6.39 8.29 20.98
N LYS A 56 7.14 7.60 20.11
CA LYS A 56 8.49 7.06 20.32
C LYS A 56 8.59 6.06 21.46
N ASP A 57 7.57 5.24 21.63
CA ASP A 57 7.56 4.19 22.65
C ASP A 57 8.06 2.83 22.13
N GLY A 58 8.40 2.76 20.83
CA GLY A 58 8.90 1.57 20.16
C GLY A 58 7.81 0.64 19.64
N LYS A 59 6.53 1.04 19.69
CA LYS A 59 5.41 0.29 19.12
C LYS A 59 4.76 1.07 18.00
N MET A 60 4.18 0.35 17.05
CA MET A 60 3.48 0.97 15.93
C MET A 60 2.07 1.40 16.35
N ASP A 61 1.80 2.69 16.24
CA ASP A 61 0.49 3.28 16.45
C ASP A 61 -0.30 3.36 15.14
N VAL A 62 -1.61 3.57 15.24
CA VAL A 62 -2.50 3.74 14.07
C VAL A 62 -3.00 5.17 13.97
N ILE A 63 -2.89 5.79 12.80
CA ILE A 63 -3.45 7.12 12.51
C ILE A 63 -4.64 6.96 11.55
N ALA A 64 -5.76 7.60 11.87
CA ALA A 64 -6.97 7.59 11.05
C ALA A 64 -7.65 8.97 11.06
N GLY A 65 -7.33 9.79 10.06
CA GLY A 65 -7.90 11.12 9.87
C GLY A 65 -7.60 12.06 11.03
N ASP A 66 -8.61 12.38 11.83
CA ASP A 66 -8.50 13.38 12.91
C ASP A 66 -7.87 12.83 14.21
N VAL A 67 -7.61 11.53 14.29
CA VAL A 67 -7.19 10.84 15.53
C VAL A 67 -6.06 9.83 15.28
N TRP A 68 -5.33 9.49 16.34
CA TRP A 68 -4.41 8.35 16.37
C TRP A 68 -4.68 7.46 17.60
N TYR A 69 -4.26 6.19 17.55
CA TYR A 69 -4.50 5.17 18.56
C TYR A 69 -3.18 4.60 19.05
N GLU A 70 -2.90 4.80 20.34
CA GLU A 70 -1.66 4.40 21.01
C GLU A 70 -1.62 2.89 21.26
N ALA A 71 -0.59 2.20 20.76
CA ALA A 71 -0.40 0.78 21.03
C ALA A 71 0.14 0.52 22.47
N PRO A 72 -0.19 -0.62 23.10
CA PRO A 72 -1.03 -1.71 22.61
C PRO A 72 -2.48 -1.65 23.11
N ASP A 73 -2.84 -0.66 23.93
CA ASP A 73 -4.19 -0.53 24.51
C ASP A 73 -5.16 0.25 23.61
N TRP A 74 -4.65 0.76 22.48
CA TRP A 74 -5.37 1.49 21.45
C TRP A 74 -6.08 2.74 21.98
N LYS A 75 -5.44 3.40 22.95
CA LYS A 75 -5.97 4.63 23.52
C LYS A 75 -6.02 5.72 22.44
N MET A 76 -7.21 6.27 22.21
CA MET A 76 -7.42 7.31 21.20
C MET A 76 -6.91 8.68 21.67
N HIS A 77 -6.22 9.38 20.78
CA HIS A 77 -5.74 10.74 20.92
C HIS A 77 -6.16 11.59 19.71
N GLU A 78 -6.35 12.89 19.93
CA GLU A 78 -6.73 13.82 18.86
C GLU A 78 -5.49 14.39 18.17
N VAL A 79 -5.40 14.23 16.84
CA VAL A 79 -4.49 15.02 15.99
C VAL A 79 -5.07 16.42 15.83
N ARG A 80 -6.37 16.47 15.51
CA ARG A 80 -7.20 17.67 15.39
C ARG A 80 -8.59 17.36 15.92
N LYS A 81 -9.45 18.37 16.01
CA LYS A 81 -10.83 18.17 16.46
C LYS A 81 -11.56 17.14 15.56
N PRO A 82 -12.04 16.00 16.10
CA PRO A 82 -12.67 14.97 15.29
C PRO A 82 -13.98 15.41 14.64
N GLY A 83 -14.11 15.12 13.34
CA GLY A 83 -15.35 15.22 12.59
C GLY A 83 -16.38 14.17 13.01
N LYS A 84 -17.59 14.28 12.45
CA LYS A 84 -18.66 13.29 12.61
C LYS A 84 -19.14 12.84 11.24
N PHE A 85 -18.78 11.63 10.86
CA PHE A 85 -19.14 11.03 9.58
C PHE A 85 -20.03 9.81 9.80
N VAL A 86 -20.97 9.59 8.89
CA VAL A 86 -21.94 8.49 8.99
C VAL A 86 -21.94 7.71 7.68
N ALA A 87 -21.66 6.40 7.80
CA ALA A 87 -21.72 5.47 6.69
C ALA A 87 -23.11 5.49 6.01
N GLY A 88 -23.13 5.54 4.68
CA GLY A 88 -24.38 5.61 3.92
C GLY A 88 -25.00 7.01 3.80
N VAL A 89 -24.49 8.00 4.54
CA VAL A 89 -24.91 9.42 4.44
C VAL A 89 -23.90 10.23 3.63
N GLY A 90 -22.61 10.08 3.93
CA GLY A 90 -21.55 10.85 3.29
C GLY A 90 -20.17 10.21 3.45
N TYR A 91 -19.15 11.01 3.19
CA TYR A 91 -17.73 10.64 3.27
C TYR A 91 -17.08 11.33 4.46
N SER A 92 -15.92 10.82 4.89
CA SER A 92 -15.00 11.58 5.71
C SER A 92 -14.32 12.66 4.87
N ASP A 93 -13.83 13.70 5.54
CA ASP A 93 -12.97 14.69 4.89
C ASP A 93 -11.52 14.19 4.73
N SER A 94 -11.18 13.03 5.31
CA SER A 94 -9.87 12.37 5.18
C SER A 94 -9.97 11.17 4.24
N PHE A 95 -9.26 11.21 3.10
CA PHE A 95 -9.29 10.18 2.07
C PHE A 95 -8.07 9.27 2.08
N CYS A 96 -6.88 9.83 2.26
CA CYS A 96 -5.64 9.06 2.37
C CYS A 96 -4.78 9.61 3.50
N ASN A 97 -4.04 8.72 4.16
CA ASN A 97 -3.23 9.05 5.33
C ASN A 97 -1.83 8.46 5.13
N PHE A 98 -0.80 9.29 5.31
CA PHE A 98 0.60 8.86 5.28
C PHE A 98 1.35 9.37 6.50
N ALA A 99 2.41 8.68 6.90
CA ALA A 99 3.23 9.03 8.04
C ALA A 99 4.70 9.12 7.60
N TYR A 100 5.39 10.19 7.99
CA TYR A 100 6.79 10.42 7.62
C TYR A 100 7.42 11.47 8.55
N ASP A 101 8.74 11.45 8.76
CA ASP A 101 9.46 12.54 9.45
C ASP A 101 9.68 13.71 8.46
N ILE A 102 8.72 14.62 8.38
CA ILE A 102 8.65 15.63 7.31
C ILE A 102 9.67 16.73 7.57
N ASN A 103 9.75 17.20 8.82
CA ASN A 103 10.65 18.28 9.20
C ASN A 103 12.04 17.80 9.65
N GLN A 104 12.31 16.48 9.58
CA GLN A 104 13.57 15.84 9.94
C GLN A 104 14.01 16.11 11.38
N ASP A 105 13.03 16.21 12.29
CA ASP A 105 13.29 16.39 13.72
C ASP A 105 13.34 15.06 14.50
N GLY A 106 13.23 13.95 13.76
CA GLY A 106 13.25 12.59 14.22
C GLY A 106 11.89 12.08 14.69
N TRP A 107 10.83 12.89 14.73
CA TRP A 107 9.48 12.47 15.09
C TRP A 107 8.63 12.27 13.84
N THR A 108 7.81 11.21 13.84
CA THR A 108 6.92 10.98 12.70
C THR A 108 5.78 11.99 12.70
N ASP A 109 5.67 12.73 11.61
CA ASP A 109 4.59 13.63 11.26
C ASP A 109 3.51 12.91 10.43
N PHE A 110 2.39 13.59 10.19
CA PHE A 110 1.22 13.00 9.55
C PHE A 110 0.76 13.82 8.33
N ILE A 111 0.63 13.17 7.17
CA ILE A 111 0.03 13.75 5.96
C ILE A 111 -1.45 13.36 5.91
N TYR A 112 -2.30 14.38 5.87
CA TYR A 112 -3.75 14.27 5.72
C TYR A 112 -4.14 14.68 4.30
N VAL A 113 -4.51 13.70 3.47
CA VAL A 113 -5.13 13.97 2.17
C VAL A 113 -6.61 14.19 2.38
N SER A 114 -7.04 15.42 2.09
CA SER A 114 -8.42 15.84 2.24
C SER A 114 -9.32 15.25 1.14
N PHE A 115 -10.59 15.65 1.13
CA PHE A 115 -11.53 15.33 0.07
C PHE A 115 -10.96 15.62 -1.34
N PRO A 116 -11.09 14.71 -2.32
CA PRO A 116 -10.51 14.87 -3.65
C PRO A 116 -10.85 16.20 -4.36
N GLY A 117 -9.81 16.84 -4.88
CA GLY A 117 -9.81 18.18 -5.47
C GLY A 117 -9.63 19.32 -4.46
N LYS A 118 -9.46 19.02 -3.17
CA LYS A 118 -9.19 20.01 -2.12
C LYS A 118 -7.72 20.10 -1.74
N GLU A 119 -7.42 21.13 -0.99
CA GLU A 119 -6.16 21.33 -0.31
C GLU A 119 -5.86 20.21 0.70
N PHE A 120 -4.58 19.92 0.89
CA PHE A 120 -4.13 18.89 1.82
C PHE A 120 -2.91 19.34 2.60
N TYR A 121 -2.67 18.67 3.71
CA TYR A 121 -1.87 19.22 4.81
C TYR A 121 -0.93 18.17 5.37
N TRP A 122 0.11 18.64 6.05
CA TRP A 122 0.76 17.84 7.08
C TRP A 122 0.52 18.44 8.46
N TYR A 123 0.56 17.58 9.47
CA TYR A 123 0.40 17.89 10.87
C TYR A 123 1.70 17.59 11.60
N GLU A 124 2.24 18.61 12.26
CA GLU A 124 3.49 18.55 13.01
C GLU A 124 3.27 17.85 14.35
N ASN A 125 4.02 16.78 14.57
CA ASN A 125 3.95 16.00 15.80
C ASN A 125 4.35 16.86 17.02
N PRO A 126 3.52 16.93 18.08
CA PRO A 126 3.78 17.78 19.23
C PRO A 126 4.87 17.24 20.18
N LYS A 127 5.47 16.08 19.88
CA LYS A 127 6.54 15.44 20.68
C LYS A 127 6.07 15.11 22.10
N ASN A 128 4.97 14.37 22.18
CA ASN A 128 4.27 14.03 23.43
C ASN A 128 3.78 15.23 24.26
N LYS A 129 3.78 16.45 23.70
CA LYS A 129 3.14 17.61 24.34
C LYS A 129 1.63 17.56 24.12
N PRO A 130 0.84 18.00 25.11
CA PRO A 130 -0.61 18.03 24.96
C PRO A 130 -1.04 19.07 23.92
N GLY A 131 -2.16 18.82 23.26
CA GLY A 131 -2.77 19.71 22.29
C GLY A 131 -2.92 19.07 20.91
N HIS A 132 -3.62 19.77 20.02
CA HIS A 132 -3.72 19.37 18.61
C HIS A 132 -2.40 19.64 17.90
N TRP A 133 -2.12 18.80 16.91
CA TRP A 133 -0.96 18.89 16.05
C TRP A 133 -1.08 20.16 15.20
N LYS A 134 0.06 20.79 14.90
CA LYS A 134 0.07 22.04 14.16
C LYS A 134 -0.07 21.76 12.66
N GLU A 135 -1.08 22.35 12.04
CA GLU A 135 -1.39 22.19 10.62
C GLU A 135 -0.49 23.08 9.75
N HIS A 136 -0.01 22.50 8.63
CA HIS A 136 0.74 23.20 7.60
C HIS A 136 0.23 22.78 6.21
N LEU A 137 -0.04 23.77 5.35
CA LEU A 137 -0.53 23.52 3.99
C LEU A 137 0.59 22.92 3.12
N ILE A 138 0.35 21.76 2.50
CA ILE A 138 1.24 21.22 1.47
C ILE A 138 0.88 21.88 0.13
N TRP A 139 -0.33 21.61 -0.37
CA TRP A 139 -0.79 22.12 -1.65
C TRP A 139 -2.32 22.27 -1.70
N HIS A 140 -2.83 23.00 -2.69
CA HIS A 140 -4.23 23.46 -2.73
C HIS A 140 -5.21 22.51 -3.44
N SER A 141 -4.73 21.39 -4.00
CA SER A 141 -5.59 20.43 -4.71
C SER A 141 -4.91 19.07 -4.85
N ILE A 142 -5.62 18.00 -4.55
CA ILE A 142 -5.18 16.62 -4.82
C ILE A 142 -6.35 15.82 -5.36
N CYS A 143 -6.29 15.42 -6.63
CA CYS A 143 -7.48 14.96 -7.35
C CYS A 143 -7.74 13.46 -7.26
N ASN A 144 -6.70 12.65 -7.09
CA ASN A 144 -6.83 11.19 -7.09
C ASN A 144 -7.42 10.71 -5.76
N GLU A 145 -8.24 9.65 -5.81
CA GLU A 145 -8.67 8.97 -4.57
C GLU A 145 -7.58 8.05 -4.01
N THR A 146 -6.59 7.70 -4.83
CA THR A 146 -5.42 6.89 -4.50
C THR A 146 -4.12 7.59 -4.98
N PRO A 147 -3.79 8.80 -4.47
CA PRO A 147 -2.50 9.41 -4.76
C PRO A 147 -1.37 8.51 -4.25
N LYS A 148 -0.20 8.58 -4.87
CA LYS A 148 0.95 7.78 -4.45
C LYS A 148 1.87 8.57 -3.54
N PHE A 149 2.45 7.88 -2.57
CA PHE A 149 3.50 8.38 -1.70
C PHE A 149 4.65 7.39 -1.73
N THR A 150 5.63 7.64 -2.60
CA THR A 150 6.71 6.68 -2.93
C THR A 150 7.92 7.42 -3.45
N ASP A 151 9.10 6.81 -3.35
CA ASP A 151 10.36 7.33 -3.89
C ASP A 151 10.31 7.30 -5.43
N LEU A 152 9.93 8.43 -6.01
CA LEU A 152 9.89 8.64 -7.46
C LEU A 152 11.27 9.07 -7.96
N THR A 153 12.03 9.78 -7.12
CA THR A 153 13.29 10.41 -7.51
C THR A 153 14.52 9.50 -7.38
N GLY A 154 14.39 8.40 -6.64
CA GLY A 154 15.48 7.50 -6.29
C GLY A 154 16.40 8.05 -5.19
N ASP A 155 15.99 9.10 -4.47
CA ASP A 155 16.80 9.72 -3.41
C ASP A 155 16.60 9.08 -2.03
N GLY A 156 15.72 8.07 -1.94
CA GLY A 156 15.37 7.36 -0.71
C GLY A 156 14.29 8.07 0.11
N LYS A 157 13.74 9.21 -0.34
CA LYS A 157 12.59 9.88 0.25
C LYS A 157 11.38 9.74 -0.67
N PRO A 158 10.17 9.72 -0.11
CA PRO A 158 8.96 9.64 -0.91
C PRO A 158 8.50 11.01 -1.42
N GLU A 159 8.01 11.02 -2.65
CA GLU A 159 7.26 12.11 -3.25
C GLU A 159 5.76 11.82 -3.17
N LEU A 160 4.93 12.87 -3.19
CA LEU A 160 3.50 12.75 -3.44
C LEU A 160 3.20 12.90 -4.93
N ILE A 161 2.64 11.86 -5.57
CA ILE A 161 2.28 11.86 -7.01
C ILE A 161 0.75 11.96 -7.12
N PHE A 162 0.27 12.98 -7.85
CA PHE A 162 -1.15 13.24 -8.00
C PHE A 162 -1.47 14.24 -9.12
N GLY A 163 -2.72 14.23 -9.58
CA GLY A 163 -3.30 15.24 -10.45
C GLY A 163 -3.78 16.46 -9.66
N SER A 164 -3.51 17.66 -10.16
CA SER A 164 -3.92 18.92 -9.55
C SER A 164 -4.96 19.68 -10.38
N GLN A 165 -5.90 20.34 -9.71
CA GLN A 165 -6.83 21.30 -10.31
C GLN A 165 -6.75 22.65 -9.57
N PRO A 166 -6.66 23.80 -10.27
CA PRO A 166 -7.08 24.03 -11.65
C PRO A 166 -5.99 23.80 -12.72
N GLU A 167 -4.80 23.34 -12.34
CA GLU A 167 -3.66 23.12 -13.26
C GLU A 167 -4.04 22.15 -14.38
N LYS A 168 -4.87 21.14 -14.06
CA LYS A 168 -5.20 20.02 -14.94
C LYS A 168 -3.95 19.28 -15.40
N GLN A 169 -2.99 19.14 -14.50
CA GLN A 169 -1.71 18.48 -14.75
C GLN A 169 -1.50 17.36 -13.74
N MET A 170 -0.94 16.24 -14.22
CA MET A 170 -0.30 15.25 -13.36
C MET A 170 1.05 15.81 -12.94
N GLY A 171 1.48 15.50 -11.72
CA GLY A 171 2.76 15.92 -11.21
C GLY A 171 3.08 15.29 -9.87
N TYR A 172 4.12 15.81 -9.24
CA TYR A 172 4.51 15.40 -7.91
C TYR A 172 4.94 16.58 -7.05
N ILE A 173 5.05 16.32 -5.75
CA ILE A 173 5.63 17.23 -4.78
C ILE A 173 6.71 16.49 -3.98
N GLU A 174 7.89 17.08 -3.89
CA GLU A 174 8.99 16.65 -3.02
C GLU A 174 8.80 17.18 -1.59
N ILE A 175 9.25 16.42 -0.59
CA ILE A 175 9.36 16.93 0.77
C ILE A 175 10.51 17.97 0.80
N PRO A 176 10.23 19.25 1.09
CA PRO A 176 11.23 20.30 0.98
C PRO A 176 12.23 20.23 2.14
N SER A 177 13.26 21.09 2.10
CA SER A 177 14.21 21.20 3.21
C SER A 177 13.50 21.57 4.53
N PRO A 178 14.02 21.14 5.70
CA PRO A 178 13.37 21.35 7.00
C PRO A 178 12.93 22.79 7.30
N ASP A 179 13.65 23.79 6.80
CA ASP A 179 13.33 25.21 6.99
C ASP A 179 12.20 25.74 6.08
N GLN A 180 11.73 24.92 5.14
CA GLN A 180 10.69 25.25 4.15
C GLN A 180 9.42 24.42 4.33
N THR A 181 9.42 23.35 5.15
CA THR A 181 8.28 22.44 5.32
C THR A 181 7.00 23.11 5.81
N THR A 182 7.10 24.22 6.54
CA THR A 182 5.94 24.99 7.02
C THR A 182 5.37 25.98 5.99
N LYS A 183 6.01 26.13 4.83
CA LYS A 183 5.50 26.92 3.70
C LYS A 183 4.67 26.00 2.80
N LYS A 184 3.91 26.60 1.87
CA LYS A 184 3.29 25.83 0.78
C LYS A 184 4.39 25.22 -0.08
N TRP A 185 4.28 23.93 -0.39
CA TRP A 185 5.29 23.19 -1.17
C TRP A 185 5.12 23.47 -2.67
N ASP A 186 6.15 23.20 -3.45
CA ASP A 186 6.15 23.44 -4.89
C ASP A 186 5.66 22.20 -5.65
N PHE A 187 4.66 22.39 -6.52
CA PHE A 187 4.16 21.35 -7.42
C PHE A 187 4.98 21.31 -8.71
N ILE A 188 5.52 20.14 -9.02
CA ILE A 188 6.32 19.88 -10.22
C ILE A 188 5.43 19.16 -11.23
N PRO A 189 4.96 19.84 -12.29
CA PRO A 189 4.13 19.20 -13.31
C PRO A 189 4.96 18.25 -14.17
N ILE A 190 4.42 17.07 -14.46
CA ILE A 190 4.99 16.12 -15.42
C ILE A 190 4.19 16.09 -16.73
N SER A 191 2.91 16.46 -16.72
CA SER A 191 2.06 16.47 -17.91
C SER A 191 1.75 17.88 -18.41
N GLN A 192 1.40 17.99 -19.68
CA GLN A 192 0.70 19.18 -20.19
C GLN A 192 -0.68 19.32 -19.51
N PRO A 193 -1.21 20.55 -19.36
CA PRO A 193 -2.62 20.76 -19.01
C PRO A 193 -3.53 20.07 -20.04
N GLY A 194 -4.51 19.30 -19.56
CA GLY A 194 -5.34 18.47 -20.44
C GLY A 194 -6.81 18.39 -20.04
N ASP A 195 -7.54 17.48 -20.70
CA ASP A 195 -8.88 17.08 -20.27
C ASP A 195 -8.75 16.25 -18.98
N PRO A 196 -9.28 16.72 -17.83
CA PRO A 196 -9.15 16.04 -16.55
C PRO A 196 -9.64 14.58 -16.57
N MET A 197 -10.60 14.26 -17.43
CA MET A 197 -11.14 12.90 -17.54
C MET A 197 -10.18 11.92 -18.24
N ARG A 198 -9.12 12.40 -18.88
CA ARG A 198 -8.21 11.60 -19.72
C ARG A 198 -6.76 11.64 -19.30
N ASN A 199 -6.34 12.66 -18.56
CA ASN A 199 -4.94 12.84 -18.18
C ASN A 199 -4.69 12.60 -16.68
N GLY A 200 -5.60 11.92 -15.99
CA GLY A 200 -5.38 11.56 -14.59
C GLY A 200 -5.73 12.64 -13.56
N THR A 201 -6.31 13.77 -13.96
CA THR A 201 -6.44 14.96 -13.09
C THR A 201 -7.88 15.35 -12.78
N PHE A 202 -8.85 14.48 -13.06
CA PHE A 202 -10.21 14.68 -12.56
C PHE A 202 -10.23 14.48 -11.06
N LYS A 203 -10.98 15.30 -10.32
CA LYS A 203 -11.04 15.29 -8.85
C LYS A 203 -11.59 14.02 -8.19
N TYR A 204 -11.71 12.91 -8.91
CA TYR A 204 -12.00 11.57 -8.38
C TYR A 204 -11.31 10.53 -9.27
N TYR A 205 -10.17 10.88 -9.88
CA TYR A 205 -9.53 9.99 -10.85
C TYR A 205 -8.90 8.80 -10.12
N HIS A 206 -9.07 7.62 -10.71
CA HIS A 206 -8.57 6.34 -10.23
C HIS A 206 -7.64 5.73 -11.26
N GLY A 207 -6.80 4.78 -10.86
CA GLY A 207 -5.80 4.18 -11.73
C GLY A 207 -4.55 5.03 -11.75
N LEU A 208 -3.80 5.02 -10.65
CA LEU A 208 -2.48 5.65 -10.59
C LEU A 208 -1.47 4.60 -10.16
N GLY A 209 -0.33 4.57 -10.83
CA GLY A 209 0.80 3.71 -10.52
C GLY A 209 2.12 4.43 -10.70
N VAL A 210 3.15 3.89 -10.05
CA VAL A 210 4.54 4.31 -10.22
C VAL A 210 5.39 3.05 -10.36
N GLY A 211 6.34 3.06 -11.28
CA GLY A 211 7.26 1.95 -11.52
C GLY A 211 8.10 2.16 -12.75
N ASP A 212 9.27 1.53 -12.83
CA ASP A 212 10.10 1.48 -14.04
C ASP A 212 9.37 0.60 -15.07
N PHE A 213 8.67 1.20 -16.03
CA PHE A 213 7.82 0.48 -16.97
C PHE A 213 8.60 0.00 -18.20
N ASN A 214 9.56 0.80 -18.68
CA ASN A 214 10.36 0.51 -19.86
C ASN A 214 11.72 -0.16 -19.57
N ASN A 215 12.02 -0.51 -18.30
CA ASN A 215 13.27 -1.13 -17.84
C ASN A 215 14.52 -0.26 -18.04
N ASP A 216 14.37 1.06 -17.95
CA ASP A 216 15.49 2.00 -18.10
C ASP A 216 16.12 2.43 -16.77
N GLY A 217 15.60 1.90 -15.66
CA GLY A 217 16.08 2.17 -14.30
C GLY A 217 15.49 3.41 -13.65
N ARG A 218 14.55 4.12 -14.30
CA ARG A 218 13.88 5.31 -13.78
C ARG A 218 12.42 5.01 -13.48
N GLN A 219 11.83 5.72 -12.52
CA GLN A 219 10.42 5.53 -12.19
C GLN A 219 9.54 6.31 -13.16
N ASP A 220 8.50 5.64 -13.65
CA ASP A 220 7.47 6.22 -14.51
C ASP A 220 6.17 6.46 -13.75
N VAL A 221 5.28 7.29 -14.30
CA VAL A 221 3.93 7.49 -13.76
C VAL A 221 2.90 6.92 -14.72
N ILE A 222 2.06 6.00 -14.23
CA ILE A 222 1.17 5.17 -15.05
C ILE A 222 -0.29 5.46 -14.72
N ILE A 223 -1.12 5.56 -15.76
CA ILE A 223 -2.59 5.62 -15.70
C ILE A 223 -3.20 4.58 -16.67
N PRO A 224 -4.51 4.27 -16.59
CA PRO A 224 -5.13 3.28 -17.49
C PRO A 224 -5.06 3.62 -18.99
N ASP A 225 -4.82 4.89 -19.33
CA ASP A 225 -4.74 5.41 -20.69
C ASP A 225 -3.29 5.62 -21.20
N GLY A 226 -2.26 5.26 -20.42
CA GLY A 226 -0.86 5.41 -20.82
C GLY A 226 0.07 5.70 -19.65
N TRP A 227 1.28 6.13 -19.96
CA TRP A 227 2.30 6.43 -18.95
C TRP A 227 3.14 7.65 -19.34
N TRP A 228 3.68 8.33 -18.34
CA TRP A 228 4.70 9.36 -18.49
C TRP A 228 6.06 8.77 -18.17
N GLU A 229 6.98 8.88 -19.13
CA GLU A 229 8.36 8.41 -19.00
C GLU A 229 9.18 9.33 -18.10
N GLY A 230 9.76 8.75 -17.05
CA GLY A 230 10.69 9.43 -16.17
C GLY A 230 11.89 9.94 -16.98
N PRO A 231 12.25 11.23 -16.90
CA PRO A 231 13.39 11.78 -17.64
C PRO A 231 14.72 11.36 -17.00
N GLU A 232 15.82 11.40 -17.77
CA GLU A 232 17.18 11.20 -17.22
C GLU A 232 17.51 12.18 -16.08
N LYS A 233 16.90 13.37 -16.11
CA LYS A 233 17.03 14.41 -15.08
C LYS A 233 15.66 14.92 -14.69
N LEU A 234 15.31 14.69 -13.43
CA LEU A 234 14.08 15.21 -12.83
C LEU A 234 14.12 16.74 -12.70
N GLY A 235 12.95 17.36 -12.73
CA GLY A 235 12.79 18.81 -12.68
C GLY A 235 13.07 19.55 -13.99
N GLU A 236 13.56 18.87 -15.04
CA GLU A 236 13.76 19.45 -16.37
C GLU A 236 12.53 19.24 -17.28
N GLY A 237 11.51 20.09 -17.10
CA GLY A 237 10.36 20.14 -18.01
C GLY A 237 9.36 18.98 -17.84
N LEU A 238 8.52 18.80 -18.86
CA LEU A 238 7.45 17.81 -18.87
C LEU A 238 7.95 16.47 -19.40
N TRP A 239 7.33 15.39 -18.94
CA TRP A 239 7.68 14.02 -19.29
C TRP A 239 7.02 13.63 -20.61
N GLU A 240 7.65 12.72 -21.35
CA GLU A 240 7.07 12.17 -22.57
C GLU A 240 5.89 11.25 -22.23
N PHE A 241 4.75 11.41 -22.92
CA PHE A 241 3.57 10.59 -22.66
C PHE A 241 3.39 9.55 -23.76
N HIS A 242 3.32 8.29 -23.34
CA HIS A 242 3.18 7.12 -24.19
C HIS A 242 1.80 6.50 -24.00
N PRO A 243 0.91 6.57 -25.01
CA PRO A 243 -0.48 6.16 -24.86
C PRO A 243 -0.62 4.64 -24.96
N PHE A 244 -1.47 4.07 -24.10
CA PHE A 244 -1.99 2.71 -24.24
C PHE A 244 -3.41 2.61 -23.69
N LYS A 245 -3.98 1.41 -23.61
CA LYS A 245 -5.22 1.18 -22.87
C LYS A 245 -5.16 -0.13 -22.10
N LEU A 246 -5.38 -0.07 -20.78
CA LEU A 246 -5.56 -1.26 -19.95
C LEU A 246 -7.01 -1.75 -20.09
N THR A 247 -7.28 -2.58 -21.09
CA THR A 247 -8.64 -3.01 -21.45
C THR A 247 -8.71 -4.51 -21.73
N ALA A 248 -9.77 -5.18 -21.27
CA ALA A 248 -10.02 -6.57 -21.64
C ALA A 248 -10.81 -6.71 -22.95
N THR A 249 -11.54 -5.67 -23.37
CA THR A 249 -12.45 -5.72 -24.54
C THR A 249 -11.97 -4.91 -25.74
N GLY A 250 -11.00 -4.00 -25.56
CA GLY A 250 -10.49 -3.13 -26.61
C GLY A 250 -11.24 -1.80 -26.78
N GLU A 251 -12.33 -1.58 -26.03
CA GLU A 251 -13.16 -0.37 -26.17
C GLU A 251 -12.65 0.78 -25.28
N ALA A 252 -12.76 0.59 -23.96
CA ALA A 252 -12.37 1.55 -22.93
C ALA A 252 -11.50 0.85 -21.87
N PRO A 253 -10.64 1.61 -21.15
CA PRO A 253 -9.90 1.06 -20.04
C PRO A 253 -10.84 0.50 -18.96
N GLU A 254 -10.37 -0.54 -18.28
CA GLU A 254 -11.02 -1.05 -17.07
C GLU A 254 -11.06 0.05 -15.98
N LYS A 255 -12.02 -0.03 -15.06
CA LYS A 255 -12.17 0.95 -13.97
C LYS A 255 -11.16 0.68 -12.86
N MET A 256 -9.89 0.96 -13.14
CA MET A 256 -8.77 0.67 -12.25
C MET A 256 -8.75 1.56 -11.01
N ALA A 257 -8.09 1.13 -9.94
CA ALA A 257 -7.81 1.94 -8.75
C ALA A 257 -6.31 2.09 -8.49
N ASP A 258 -5.67 1.12 -7.85
CA ASP A 258 -4.22 1.09 -7.72
C ASP A 258 -3.61 0.28 -8.86
N LEU A 259 -2.50 0.80 -9.41
CA LEU A 259 -1.67 0.12 -10.40
C LEU A 259 -0.28 -0.15 -9.84
N TYR A 260 0.28 -1.30 -10.16
CA TYR A 260 1.67 -1.68 -9.86
C TYR A 260 2.34 -2.26 -11.09
N VAL A 261 3.65 -2.00 -11.21
CA VAL A 261 4.48 -2.41 -12.35
C VAL A 261 5.48 -3.47 -11.88
N GLN A 262 5.50 -4.62 -12.55
CA GLN A 262 6.51 -5.67 -12.34
C GLN A 262 6.41 -6.72 -13.45
N ASP A 263 7.53 -7.18 -13.97
CA ASP A 263 7.63 -8.40 -14.79
C ASP A 263 7.15 -9.64 -14.00
N LEU A 264 5.95 -10.16 -14.31
CA LEU A 264 5.35 -11.27 -13.57
C LEU A 264 5.65 -12.64 -14.16
N ASP A 265 5.84 -12.75 -15.47
CA ASP A 265 6.15 -14.02 -16.13
C ASP A 265 7.66 -14.22 -16.42
N MET A 266 8.46 -13.22 -16.04
CA MET A 266 9.92 -13.20 -16.10
C MET A 266 10.47 -13.24 -17.53
N ASP A 267 9.78 -12.59 -18.48
CA ASP A 267 10.16 -12.51 -19.89
C ASP A 267 11.00 -11.27 -20.25
N GLY A 268 11.08 -10.31 -19.34
CA GLY A 268 11.92 -9.12 -19.46
C GLY A 268 11.17 -7.84 -19.84
N ASP A 269 9.85 -7.86 -19.99
CA ASP A 269 9.04 -6.65 -19.99
C ASP A 269 8.17 -6.53 -18.73
N ASN A 270 8.03 -5.30 -18.23
CA ASN A 270 7.23 -5.09 -17.05
C ASN A 270 5.74 -5.11 -17.38
N ASP A 271 5.00 -5.87 -16.59
CA ASP A 271 3.55 -5.97 -16.63
C ASP A 271 2.88 -4.94 -15.73
N ILE A 272 1.55 -4.84 -15.83
CA ILE A 272 0.73 -4.04 -14.92
C ILE A 272 -0.27 -4.92 -14.19
N ILE A 273 -0.26 -4.85 -12.86
CA ILE A 273 -1.32 -5.37 -12.00
C ILE A 273 -2.21 -4.21 -11.58
N GLY A 274 -3.53 -4.43 -11.51
CA GLY A 274 -4.38 -3.47 -10.85
C GLY A 274 -5.67 -4.00 -10.25
N SER A 275 -6.17 -3.17 -9.34
CA SER A 275 -7.44 -3.36 -8.65
C SER A 275 -8.54 -2.48 -9.27
N SER A 276 -9.81 -2.65 -8.89
CA SER A 276 -10.96 -1.98 -9.52
C SER A 276 -11.77 -1.12 -8.54
N ALA A 277 -11.88 0.19 -8.80
CA ALA A 277 -12.53 1.14 -7.88
C ALA A 277 -14.04 0.88 -7.70
N HIS A 278 -14.79 0.90 -8.80
CA HIS A 278 -16.26 0.83 -8.83
C HIS A 278 -16.79 -0.31 -9.70
N ALA A 279 -15.99 -1.35 -9.87
CA ALA A 279 -16.28 -2.50 -10.73
C ALA A 279 -15.83 -3.81 -10.06
N PHE A 280 -16.15 -4.94 -10.70
CA PHE A 280 -15.54 -6.23 -10.39
C PHE A 280 -14.20 -6.33 -11.12
N GLY A 281 -13.22 -6.98 -10.51
CA GLY A 281 -11.95 -7.27 -11.17
C GLY A 281 -10.73 -7.02 -10.29
N VAL A 282 -9.87 -8.03 -10.24
CA VAL A 282 -8.43 -7.88 -10.02
C VAL A 282 -7.78 -8.36 -11.30
N TRP A 283 -6.82 -7.60 -11.82
CA TRP A 283 -6.33 -7.77 -13.19
C TRP A 283 -4.81 -7.85 -13.23
N TRP A 284 -4.31 -8.68 -14.15
CA TRP A 284 -2.94 -8.64 -14.64
C TRP A 284 -2.99 -8.36 -16.14
N PHE A 285 -2.29 -7.32 -16.58
CA PHE A 285 -2.09 -6.96 -17.96
C PHE A 285 -0.67 -7.35 -18.34
N GLU A 286 -0.55 -8.51 -18.99
CA GLU A 286 0.69 -9.07 -19.54
C GLU A 286 1.15 -8.16 -20.69
N ASN A 287 2.31 -7.55 -20.55
CA ASN A 287 2.97 -6.86 -21.64
C ASN A 287 3.54 -7.92 -22.59
N LEU A 288 3.30 -7.77 -23.90
CA LEU A 288 3.69 -8.78 -24.89
C LEU A 288 4.85 -8.32 -25.78
N THR A 289 5.27 -7.07 -25.62
CA THR A 289 6.17 -6.42 -26.58
C THR A 289 7.24 -5.56 -25.93
N GLY A 290 7.11 -5.22 -24.64
CA GLY A 290 7.93 -4.20 -23.99
C GLY A 290 7.91 -2.83 -24.67
N GLY A 291 8.86 -1.99 -24.25
CA GLY A 291 9.14 -0.66 -24.81
C GLY A 291 7.97 0.33 -24.73
N ASP A 292 8.04 1.37 -25.57
CA ASP A 292 7.18 2.55 -25.40
C ASP A 292 5.76 2.40 -25.96
N SER A 293 5.50 1.34 -26.72
CA SER A 293 4.20 1.08 -27.35
C SER A 293 3.74 -0.34 -27.07
N PRO A 294 3.46 -0.66 -25.79
CA PRO A 294 3.16 -2.01 -25.34
C PRO A 294 1.83 -2.52 -25.94
N LYS A 295 1.78 -3.81 -26.21
CA LYS A 295 0.52 -4.53 -26.44
C LYS A 295 0.22 -5.39 -25.24
N PHE A 296 -0.93 -5.16 -24.62
CA PHE A 296 -1.33 -5.93 -23.45
C PHE A 296 -2.24 -7.11 -23.80
N LYS A 297 -2.08 -8.20 -23.05
CA LYS A 297 -3.08 -9.24 -22.87
C LYS A 297 -3.63 -9.19 -21.45
N ALA A 298 -4.93 -8.95 -21.34
CA ALA A 298 -5.61 -8.89 -20.05
C ALA A 298 -5.90 -10.30 -19.51
N HIS A 299 -5.53 -10.52 -18.25
CA HIS A 299 -5.86 -11.69 -17.45
C HIS A 299 -6.70 -11.27 -16.27
N LEU A 300 -7.89 -11.85 -16.16
CA LEU A 300 -8.75 -11.67 -15.01
C LEU A 300 -8.30 -12.62 -13.89
N ILE A 301 -7.83 -12.05 -12.78
CA ILE A 301 -7.39 -12.79 -11.59
C ILE A 301 -8.59 -13.18 -10.74
N ASP A 302 -9.43 -12.19 -10.40
CA ASP A 302 -10.62 -12.42 -9.58
C ASP A 302 -11.77 -11.47 -9.98
N LYS A 303 -12.99 -12.02 -9.99
CA LYS A 303 -14.25 -11.28 -10.16
C LYS A 303 -15.35 -11.72 -9.18
N SER A 304 -15.01 -12.45 -8.12
CA SER A 304 -15.98 -12.96 -7.16
C SER A 304 -16.51 -11.87 -6.21
N TYR A 305 -15.89 -10.69 -6.20
CA TYR A 305 -16.31 -9.52 -5.44
C TYR A 305 -15.94 -8.22 -6.17
N SER A 306 -16.61 -7.13 -5.81
CA SER A 306 -16.44 -5.82 -6.43
C SER A 306 -15.69 -4.82 -5.56
N GLN A 307 -15.31 -3.69 -6.16
CA GLN A 307 -14.77 -2.51 -5.51
C GLN A 307 -13.47 -2.80 -4.72
N THR A 308 -12.53 -3.46 -5.38
CA THR A 308 -11.12 -3.57 -4.95
C THR A 308 -10.44 -2.21 -5.04
N HIS A 309 -10.86 -1.29 -4.18
CA HIS A 309 -10.60 0.15 -4.34
C HIS A 309 -9.19 0.57 -3.93
N ALA A 310 -8.49 -0.27 -3.18
CA ALA A 310 -7.11 -0.05 -2.76
C ALA A 310 -6.38 -1.38 -2.79
N MET A 311 -5.08 -1.36 -3.06
CA MET A 311 -4.25 -2.55 -3.13
C MET A 311 -2.82 -2.25 -2.69
N HIS A 312 -2.21 -3.21 -2.00
CA HIS A 312 -0.78 -3.24 -1.73
C HIS A 312 -0.10 -4.35 -2.52
N PHE A 313 1.15 -4.13 -2.91
CA PHE A 313 2.00 -5.10 -3.60
C PHE A 313 3.31 -5.31 -2.83
N ILE A 314 3.31 -6.31 -1.95
CA ILE A 314 4.33 -6.52 -0.92
C ILE A 314 4.52 -8.02 -0.66
N ASP A 315 5.73 -8.41 -0.23
CA ASP A 315 5.98 -9.76 0.26
C ASP A 315 5.26 -9.97 1.61
N ILE A 316 4.08 -10.58 1.57
CA ILE A 316 3.20 -10.78 2.74
C ILE A 316 3.49 -12.10 3.48
N ASN A 317 4.11 -13.07 2.81
CA ASN A 317 4.36 -14.40 3.36
C ASN A 317 5.85 -14.65 3.68
N GLY A 318 6.74 -13.71 3.31
CA GLY A 318 8.18 -13.76 3.57
C GLY A 318 8.94 -14.68 2.60
N ASP A 319 8.39 -15.02 1.44
CA ASP A 319 9.03 -15.90 0.45
C ASP A 319 10.00 -15.16 -0.49
N GLY A 320 10.08 -13.82 -0.38
CA GLY A 320 10.92 -12.95 -1.20
C GLY A 320 10.25 -12.49 -2.51
N GLN A 321 9.00 -12.88 -2.77
CA GLN A 321 8.19 -12.41 -3.89
C GLN A 321 7.08 -11.49 -3.40
N LYS A 322 6.74 -10.47 -4.20
CA LYS A 322 5.63 -9.58 -3.86
C LYS A 322 4.30 -10.22 -4.24
N ASP A 323 3.35 -10.08 -3.33
CA ASP A 323 1.98 -10.55 -3.44
C ASP A 323 1.01 -9.37 -3.45
N MET A 324 -0.21 -9.60 -3.95
CA MET A 324 -1.26 -8.58 -3.93
C MET A 324 -2.11 -8.70 -2.67
N VAL A 325 -2.42 -7.59 -2.02
CA VAL A 325 -3.35 -7.53 -0.88
C VAL A 325 -4.43 -6.53 -1.22
N THR A 326 -5.69 -6.94 -1.20
CA THR A 326 -6.82 -6.05 -1.48
C THR A 326 -8.10 -6.57 -0.84
N GLY A 327 -9.18 -5.82 -0.99
CA GLY A 327 -10.48 -6.20 -0.51
C GLY A 327 -11.55 -5.27 -1.02
N LYS A 328 -12.79 -5.59 -0.69
CA LYS A 328 -13.92 -4.77 -1.08
C LYS A 328 -14.03 -3.52 -0.22
N ARG A 329 -14.23 -2.36 -0.83
CA ARG A 329 -14.66 -1.14 -0.14
C ARG A 329 -16.13 -1.24 0.26
N PHE A 330 -16.43 -1.10 1.55
CA PHE A 330 -17.81 -1.03 2.02
C PHE A 330 -18.44 0.31 1.63
N PHE A 331 -19.51 0.27 0.82
CA PHE A 331 -20.30 1.44 0.44
C PHE A 331 -19.46 2.57 -0.21
N ALA A 332 -18.72 2.28 -1.29
CA ALA A 332 -17.95 3.30 -2.02
C ALA A 332 -18.86 4.47 -2.44
N HIS A 333 -19.90 4.23 -3.23
CA HIS A 333 -20.96 5.22 -3.51
C HIS A 333 -22.27 4.95 -2.74
N ASN A 334 -22.18 4.72 -1.42
CA ASN A 334 -23.35 4.41 -0.57
C ASN A 334 -24.13 3.17 -1.06
N GLY A 335 -23.40 2.18 -1.58
CA GLY A 335 -23.95 0.89 -2.02
C GLY A 335 -24.65 0.90 -3.38
N LYS A 336 -24.42 1.95 -4.19
CA LYS A 336 -25.00 2.09 -5.54
C LYS A 336 -24.16 1.44 -6.65
N ASP A 337 -22.88 1.20 -6.40
CA ASP A 337 -21.98 0.55 -7.35
C ASP A 337 -22.34 -0.93 -7.56
N PRO A 338 -21.93 -1.55 -8.67
CA PRO A 338 -22.05 -3.00 -8.88
C PRO A 338 -21.53 -3.80 -7.67
N GLY A 339 -22.32 -4.76 -7.19
CA GLY A 339 -21.98 -5.54 -5.99
C GLY A 339 -21.93 -4.73 -4.69
N GLY A 340 -22.37 -3.45 -4.67
CA GLY A 340 -22.26 -2.52 -3.55
C GLY A 340 -22.87 -2.97 -2.21
N LYS A 341 -23.81 -3.93 -2.26
CA LYS A 341 -24.49 -4.51 -1.08
C LYS A 341 -24.14 -5.98 -0.83
N GLU A 342 -23.30 -6.58 -1.65
CA GLU A 342 -22.81 -7.94 -1.43
C GLU A 342 -21.89 -7.99 -0.19
N PRO A 343 -21.53 -9.18 0.31
CA PRO A 343 -20.58 -9.31 1.42
C PRO A 343 -19.27 -8.55 1.16
N VAL A 344 -18.68 -8.04 2.24
CA VAL A 344 -17.36 -7.40 2.23
C VAL A 344 -16.33 -8.48 2.59
N VAL A 345 -15.34 -8.65 1.72
CA VAL A 345 -14.30 -9.67 1.81
C VAL A 345 -12.93 -9.06 1.54
N MET A 346 -11.89 -9.71 2.03
CA MET A 346 -10.49 -9.36 1.79
C MET A 346 -9.70 -10.60 1.39
N TYR A 347 -8.73 -10.41 0.50
CA TYR A 347 -7.86 -11.46 -0.01
C TYR A 347 -6.44 -10.94 -0.11
N TRP A 348 -5.49 -11.84 0.07
CA TRP A 348 -4.21 -11.69 -0.59
C TRP A 348 -4.06 -12.75 -1.68
N TYR A 349 -3.24 -12.49 -2.68
CA TYR A 349 -3.02 -13.38 -3.81
C TYR A 349 -1.53 -13.65 -3.92
N GLU A 350 -1.15 -14.89 -3.64
CA GLU A 350 0.23 -15.37 -3.73
C GLU A 350 0.65 -15.44 -5.19
N ILE A 351 1.72 -14.74 -5.55
CA ILE A 351 2.24 -14.69 -6.91
C ILE A 351 3.55 -15.47 -6.97
N LYS A 352 3.49 -16.65 -7.59
CA LYS A 352 4.66 -17.49 -7.84
C LYS A 352 5.14 -17.28 -9.26
N ARG A 353 6.20 -16.48 -9.40
CA ARG A 353 6.87 -16.24 -10.67
C ARG A 353 7.87 -17.36 -10.94
N ASN A 354 7.89 -17.86 -12.16
CA ASN A 354 8.79 -18.93 -12.57
C ASN A 354 9.25 -18.69 -14.00
N LYS A 355 10.56 -18.56 -14.20
CA LYS A 355 11.13 -18.27 -15.52
C LYS A 355 10.60 -19.21 -16.61
N GLY A 356 10.09 -18.62 -17.69
CA GLY A 356 9.55 -19.35 -18.85
C GLY A 356 8.17 -19.95 -18.63
N LYS A 357 7.43 -19.49 -17.60
CA LYS A 357 6.04 -19.87 -17.33
C LYS A 357 5.27 -18.65 -16.86
N ALA A 358 3.99 -18.60 -17.21
CA ALA A 358 3.07 -17.63 -16.63
C ALA A 358 3.06 -17.76 -15.08
N PRO A 359 2.91 -16.63 -14.35
CA PRO A 359 2.80 -16.62 -12.91
C PRO A 359 1.63 -17.50 -12.45
N GLN A 360 1.83 -18.22 -11.34
CA GLN A 360 0.71 -18.82 -10.63
C GLN A 360 0.20 -17.83 -9.61
N ILE A 361 -1.11 -17.56 -9.64
CA ILE A 361 -1.76 -16.61 -8.73
C ILE A 361 -2.74 -17.39 -7.87
N ILE A 362 -2.48 -17.48 -6.56
CA ILE A 362 -3.24 -18.33 -5.63
C ILE A 362 -3.97 -17.43 -4.63
N PRO A 363 -5.32 -17.43 -4.62
CA PRO A 363 -6.09 -16.59 -3.70
C PRO A 363 -6.11 -17.18 -2.29
N HIS A 364 -5.80 -16.33 -1.30
CA HIS A 364 -5.89 -16.61 0.12
C HIS A 364 -6.86 -15.63 0.77
N LYS A 365 -7.95 -16.15 1.33
CA LYS A 365 -8.97 -15.31 1.96
C LYS A 365 -8.53 -14.86 3.35
N ILE A 366 -8.60 -13.56 3.61
CA ILE A 366 -8.34 -12.97 4.91
C ILE A 366 -9.65 -12.92 5.68
N GLU A 367 -10.00 -14.02 6.37
CA GLU A 367 -11.29 -14.14 7.07
C GLU A 367 -11.49 -13.04 8.13
N ALA A 368 -10.42 -12.58 8.76
CA ALA A 368 -10.44 -11.47 9.72
C ALA A 368 -10.84 -10.11 9.08
N GLY A 369 -10.66 -9.97 7.77
CA GLY A 369 -11.03 -8.78 7.00
C GLY A 369 -12.47 -8.75 6.52
N ASN A 370 -13.24 -9.83 6.73
CA ASN A 370 -14.66 -9.84 6.41
C ASN A 370 -15.43 -8.76 7.19
N ASP A 371 -16.45 -8.20 6.56
CA ASP A 371 -17.29 -7.10 7.07
C ASP A 371 -16.59 -5.74 7.28
N THR A 372 -15.26 -5.67 7.40
CA THR A 372 -14.51 -4.39 7.39
C THR A 372 -14.13 -3.98 5.98
N GLY A 373 -13.36 -4.81 5.27
CA GLY A 373 -12.83 -4.49 3.94
C GLY A 373 -11.81 -3.34 3.96
N VAL A 374 -11.53 -2.80 2.77
CA VAL A 374 -10.60 -1.69 2.57
C VAL A 374 -11.31 -0.34 2.50
N GLY A 375 -10.56 0.75 2.68
CA GLY A 375 -11.00 2.11 2.40
C GLY A 375 -10.73 2.54 0.95
N THR A 376 -10.55 3.85 0.72
CA THR A 376 -9.90 4.36 -0.50
C THR A 376 -8.39 4.15 -0.45
N GLN A 377 -7.82 4.00 0.74
CA GLN A 377 -6.43 3.62 1.00
C GLN A 377 -6.38 2.79 2.28
N PHE A 378 -5.33 1.98 2.45
CA PHE A 378 -5.01 1.31 3.71
C PHE A 378 -3.50 1.20 3.87
N SER A 379 -3.02 0.82 5.05
CA SER A 379 -1.58 0.69 5.33
C SER A 379 -1.19 -0.73 5.68
N MET A 380 0.05 -1.08 5.36
CA MET A 380 0.69 -2.32 5.79
C MET A 380 1.97 -2.00 6.54
N ALA A 381 2.13 -2.58 7.73
CA ALA A 381 3.29 -2.40 8.60
C ALA A 381 3.39 -3.57 9.57
N ASP A 382 4.58 -3.87 10.06
CA ASP A 382 4.75 -4.83 11.15
C ASP A 382 4.24 -4.21 12.47
N MET A 383 3.03 -4.58 12.89
CA MET A 383 2.36 -3.99 14.05
C MET A 383 2.67 -4.76 15.34
N ASN A 384 3.23 -5.97 15.25
CA ASN A 384 3.48 -6.84 16.39
C ASN A 384 4.98 -7.13 16.64
N GLY A 385 5.87 -6.66 15.76
CA GLY A 385 7.32 -6.83 15.83
C GLY A 385 7.84 -8.19 15.36
N ASP A 386 7.05 -8.96 14.60
CA ASP A 386 7.43 -10.30 14.11
C ASP A 386 8.15 -10.30 12.76
N GLY A 387 8.33 -9.12 12.15
CA GLY A 387 8.98 -8.92 10.87
C GLY A 387 8.09 -9.15 9.65
N ARG A 388 6.79 -9.42 9.82
CA ARG A 388 5.83 -9.59 8.72
C ARG A 388 4.83 -8.42 8.68
N PRO A 389 4.34 -8.05 7.49
CA PRO A 389 3.42 -6.93 7.37
C PRO A 389 2.00 -7.32 7.82
N ASP A 390 1.48 -6.59 8.81
CA ASP A 390 0.08 -6.59 9.21
C ASP A 390 -0.73 -5.55 8.42
N ILE A 391 -2.07 -5.57 8.55
CA ILE A 391 -2.97 -4.68 7.80
C ILE A 391 -3.64 -3.69 8.74
N VAL A 392 -3.50 -2.40 8.46
CA VAL A 392 -4.19 -1.30 9.17
C VAL A 392 -5.26 -0.71 8.27
N LEU A 393 -6.48 -0.65 8.78
CA LEU A 393 -7.68 -0.27 8.06
C LEU A 393 -8.40 0.88 8.76
N SER A 394 -8.84 1.88 7.99
CA SER A 394 -9.91 2.79 8.38
C SER A 394 -10.86 2.97 7.21
N ASN A 395 -12.15 2.78 7.48
CA ASN A 395 -13.20 3.01 6.50
C ASN A 395 -14.55 3.21 7.21
N LYS A 396 -15.65 3.13 6.45
CA LYS A 396 -17.03 3.25 6.95
C LYS A 396 -17.42 2.22 8.02
N LYS A 397 -16.60 1.21 8.27
CA LYS A 397 -16.73 0.14 9.29
C LYS A 397 -15.80 0.33 10.48
N GLY A 398 -15.23 1.53 10.64
CA GLY A 398 -14.37 1.87 11.76
C GLY A 398 -12.88 1.67 11.46
N VAL A 399 -12.09 1.67 12.52
CA VAL A 399 -10.64 1.51 12.51
C VAL A 399 -10.30 0.12 13.04
N ASN A 400 -9.54 -0.65 12.27
CA ASN A 400 -9.23 -2.04 12.56
C ASN A 400 -7.77 -2.36 12.21
N VAL A 401 -7.17 -3.28 12.96
CA VAL A 401 -5.86 -3.88 12.64
C VAL A 401 -6.06 -5.38 12.45
N LEU A 402 -5.54 -5.95 11.36
CA LEU A 402 -5.50 -7.38 11.12
C LEU A 402 -4.06 -7.85 11.30
N ILE A 403 -3.83 -8.57 12.40
CA ILE A 403 -2.52 -9.11 12.76
C ILE A 403 -2.35 -10.51 12.14
N GLN A 404 -1.28 -10.74 11.40
CA GLN A 404 -0.89 -12.05 10.91
C GLN A 404 -0.31 -12.89 12.06
N LYS A 405 -0.62 -14.19 12.12
CA LYS A 405 -0.12 -15.12 13.15
C LYS A 405 0.66 -16.28 12.55
#